data_AF-A0A351Y6U0-F1
#
_entry.id   AF-A0A351Y6U0-F1
#
_cell.length_a   1.000
_cell.length_b   1.000
_cell.length_c   1.000
_cell.angle_alpha   90.00
_cell.angle_beta   90.00
_cell.angle_gamma   90.00
#
_symmetry.space_group_name_H-M   'P 1'
#
loop_
_entity.id
_entity.type
_entity.pdbx_description
1 polymer ?
#
loop_
_entity_poly.entity_id
_entity_poly.type
_entity_poly.pdbx_seq_one_letter_code
_entity_poly.pdbx_strand_id
1 'polypeptide(L)'
;MVAFDLNRIQTAITKAYQATHTDNTDIPIVIDDIHQQLMDKQEMLAEGVYIEVEYVQDIVEKTLMKYEKFETAKAYILYREERKKQRTEELSKKHEQLEKKAFMVTKNN
;
A
#
# COMPACT_ATOMS: atom_id res chain seq x y z
N MET A 1 -5.19 4.45 -12.30
CA MET A 1 -3.84 3.96 -11.96
C MET A 1 -3.18 5.00 -11.07
N VAL A 2 -2.50 4.58 -10.00
CA VAL A 2 -1.79 5.52 -9.13
C VAL A 2 -0.30 5.32 -9.39
N ALA A 3 0.40 6.42 -9.71
CA ALA A 3 1.84 6.37 -9.92
C ALA A 3 2.55 5.87 -8.66
N PHE A 4 3.62 5.13 -8.87
CA PHE A 4 4.56 4.74 -7.84
C PHE A 4 5.08 6.00 -7.12
N ASP A 5 4.99 6.03 -5.80
CA ASP A 5 5.46 7.14 -4.97
C ASP A 5 6.18 6.58 -3.74
N LEU A 6 7.50 6.75 -3.73
CA LEU A 6 8.39 6.32 -2.66
C LEU A 6 7.98 6.89 -1.30
N ASN A 7 7.46 8.11 -1.27
CA ASN A 7 7.02 8.73 -0.02
C ASN A 7 5.87 7.95 0.63
N ARG A 8 5.02 7.30 -0.18
CA ARG A 8 3.90 6.51 0.33
C ARG A 8 4.38 5.20 0.97
N ILE A 9 5.42 4.59 0.40
CA ILE A 9 6.05 3.38 0.94
C ILE A 9 6.75 3.70 2.25
N GLN A 10 7.59 4.73 2.25
CA GLN A 10 8.27 5.22 3.46
C GLN A 10 7.27 5.54 4.56
N THR A 11 6.21 6.30 4.24
CA THR A 11 5.15 6.62 5.21
C THR A 11 4.47 5.38 5.78
N ALA A 12 4.19 4.38 4.93
CA ALA A 12 3.54 3.14 5.38
C ALA A 12 4.44 2.32 6.30
N ILE A 13 5.73 2.20 5.95
CA ILE A 13 6.73 1.51 6.77
C ILE A 13 6.93 2.23 8.10
N THR A 14 7.15 3.55 8.09
CA THR A 14 7.30 4.35 9.32
C THR A 14 6.09 4.20 10.24
N LYS A 15 4.87 4.18 9.70
CA LYS A 15 3.65 3.96 10.51
C LYS A 15 3.60 2.56 11.12
N ALA A 16 4.01 1.53 10.37
CA ALA A 16 4.06 0.17 10.90
C ALA A 16 5.07 0.06 12.06
N TYR A 17 6.26 0.67 11.92
CA TYR A 17 7.27 0.71 12.98
C TYR A 17 6.80 1.50 14.23
N GLN A 18 6.17 2.66 14.03
CA GLN A 18 5.60 3.45 15.13
C GLN A 18 4.54 2.67 15.91
N ALA A 19 3.76 1.81 15.24
CA ALA A 19 2.76 0.98 15.89
C ALA A 19 3.39 -0.13 16.76
N THR A 20 4.58 -0.63 16.41
CA THR A 20 5.19 -1.79 17.07
C THR A 20 6.14 -1.46 18.21
N HIS A 21 6.46 -0.18 18.47
CA HIS A 21 7.36 0.25 19.56
C HIS A 21 8.72 -0.47 19.56
N THR A 22 9.15 -0.96 18.41
CA THR A 22 10.41 -1.68 18.22
C THR A 22 11.57 -0.70 18.01
N ASP A 23 12.80 -1.16 18.22
CA ASP A 23 13.98 -0.37 17.89
C ASP A 23 13.99 0.00 16.39
N ASN A 24 14.14 1.29 16.12
CA ASN A 24 13.98 1.92 14.81
C ASN A 24 15.33 2.17 14.11
N THR A 25 16.43 1.76 14.73
CA THR A 25 17.81 1.92 14.23
C THR A 25 18.01 1.35 12.82
N ASP A 26 17.37 0.22 12.51
CA ASP A 26 17.50 -0.45 11.22
C ASP A 26 16.51 0.03 10.14
N ILE A 27 15.59 0.96 10.45
CA ILE A 27 14.57 1.43 9.50
C ILE A 27 15.20 1.98 8.21
N PRO A 28 16.23 2.85 8.26
CA PRO A 28 16.82 3.39 7.02
C PRO A 28 17.34 2.29 6.12
N ILE A 29 17.99 1.26 6.69
CA ILE A 29 18.54 0.12 5.96
C ILE A 29 17.42 -0.68 5.28
N VAL A 30 16.31 -0.93 5.99
CA VAL A 30 15.16 -1.65 5.44
C VAL A 30 14.52 -0.86 4.30
N ILE A 31 14.37 0.46 4.45
CA ILE A 31 13.80 1.34 3.41
C ILE A 31 14.71 1.37 2.18
N ASP A 32 16.02 1.48 2.37
CA ASP A 32 16.99 1.50 1.27
C ASP A 32 17.00 0.17 0.51
N ASP A 33 16.90 -0.98 1.19
CA ASP A 33 16.80 -2.29 0.54
C ASP A 33 15.50 -2.45 -0.27
N ILE A 34 14.38 -1.95 0.25
CA ILE A 34 13.10 -1.91 -0.48
C ILE A 34 13.21 -1.00 -1.71
N HIS A 35 13.85 0.17 -1.55
CA HIS A 35 14.07 1.11 -2.64
C HIS A 35 14.90 0.48 -3.76
N GLN A 36 16.02 -0.16 -3.41
CA GLN A 36 16.90 -0.80 -4.39
C GLN A 36 16.17 -1.90 -5.17
N GLN A 37 15.44 -2.79 -4.47
CA GLN A 37 14.68 -3.85 -5.13
C GLN A 37 13.62 -3.30 -6.11
N LEU A 38 13.01 -2.15 -5.80
CA LEU A 38 12.03 -1.51 -6.66
C LEU A 38 12.68 -0.82 -7.87
N MET A 39 13.86 -0.20 -7.70
CA MET A 39 14.64 0.36 -8.79
C MET A 39 15.13 -0.73 -9.74
N ASP A 40 15.70 -1.81 -9.21
CA ASP A 40 16.13 -2.96 -10.00
C ASP A 40 14.96 -3.54 -10.81
N LYS A 41 13.79 -3.67 -10.18
CA LYS A 41 12.59 -4.12 -10.88
C LYS A 41 12.18 -3.16 -11.99
N GLN A 42 12.21 -1.86 -11.74
CA GLN A 42 11.82 -0.83 -12.70
C GLN A 42 12.76 -0.83 -13.91
N GLU A 43 14.07 -1.01 -13.72
CA GLU A 43 15.06 -1.11 -14.80
C GLU A 43 14.84 -2.33 -15.69
N MET A 44 14.30 -3.42 -15.14
CA MET A 44 13.97 -4.63 -15.91
C MET A 44 12.66 -4.53 -16.70
N LEU A 45 11.83 -3.52 -16.44
CA LEU A 45 10.55 -3.35 -17.11
C LEU A 45 10.72 -2.59 -18.42
N ALA A 46 9.92 -2.97 -19.43
CA ALA A 46 9.85 -2.22 -20.67
C ALA A 46 9.30 -0.81 -20.43
N GLU A 47 9.69 0.13 -21.28
CA GLU A 47 9.26 1.52 -21.20
C GLU A 47 7.71 1.61 -21.23
N GLY A 48 7.13 2.33 -20.27
CA GLY A 48 5.68 2.45 -20.11
C GLY A 48 5.00 1.33 -19.30
N VAL A 49 5.75 0.32 -18.82
CA VAL A 49 5.24 -0.67 -17.87
C VAL A 49 5.46 -0.16 -16.44
N TYR A 50 4.44 -0.27 -15.59
CA TYR A 50 4.46 0.21 -14.22
C TYR A 50 4.46 -0.94 -13.21
N ILE A 51 5.11 -0.73 -12.08
CA ILE A 51 5.07 -1.64 -10.94
C ILE A 51 3.68 -1.58 -10.29
N GLU A 52 3.09 -2.75 -10.07
CA GLU A 52 1.82 -2.86 -9.35
C GLU A 52 1.98 -2.61 -7.86
N VAL A 53 0.96 -2.02 -7.24
CA VAL A 53 0.95 -1.70 -5.81
C VAL A 53 1.04 -2.96 -4.94
N GLU A 54 0.54 -4.11 -5.43
CA GLU A 54 0.66 -5.40 -4.73
C GLU A 54 2.10 -5.92 -4.74
N TYR A 55 2.84 -5.73 -5.82
CA TYR A 55 4.26 -6.09 -5.89
C TYR A 55 5.10 -5.28 -4.90
N VAL A 56 4.79 -3.98 -4.76
CA VAL A 56 5.41 -3.12 -3.74
C VAL A 56 5.13 -3.66 -2.34
N GLN A 57 3.88 -4.03 -2.04
CA GLN A 57 3.50 -4.60 -0.74
C GLN A 57 4.25 -5.90 -0.45
N ASP A 58 4.38 -6.78 -1.44
CA ASP A 58 5.12 -8.04 -1.31
C ASP A 58 6.61 -7.81 -1.00
N ILE A 59 7.24 -6.83 -1.65
CA ILE A 59 8.64 -6.46 -1.34
C ILE A 59 8.73 -5.95 0.09
N VAL A 60 7.84 -5.06 0.52
CA VAL A 60 7.87 -4.52 1.89
C VAL A 60 7.77 -5.66 2.92
N GLU A 61 6.86 -6.61 2.72
CA GLU A 61 6.68 -7.74 3.62
C GLU A 61 7.88 -8.68 3.64
N LYS A 62 8.39 -9.07 2.47
CA LYS A 62 9.56 -9.94 2.36
C LYS A 62 10.79 -9.31 2.99
N THR A 63 10.99 -8.01 2.78
CA THR A 63 12.13 -7.30 3.36
C THR A 63 11.99 -7.18 4.88
N LEU A 64 10.81 -6.83 5.40
CA LEU A 64 10.59 -6.82 6.85
C LEU A 64 10.86 -8.19 7.49
N MET A 65 10.46 -9.29 6.82
CA MET A 65 10.78 -10.65 7.26
C MET A 65 12.29 -10.96 7.17
N LYS A 66 12.97 -10.53 6.11
CA LYS A 66 14.42 -10.71 5.89
C LYS A 66 15.25 -10.06 7.01
N TYR A 67 14.81 -8.91 7.52
CA TYR A 67 15.47 -8.21 8.64
C TYR A 67 14.93 -8.64 10.02
N GLU A 68 14.21 -9.76 10.10
CA GLU A 68 13.64 -10.31 11.33
C GLU A 68 12.69 -9.36 12.08
N LYS A 69 12.08 -8.41 11.34
CA LYS A 69 11.13 -7.42 11.89
C LYS A 69 9.71 -7.97 11.89
N PHE A 70 9.53 -9.11 12.56
CA PHE A 70 8.28 -9.90 12.51
C PHE A 70 7.06 -9.13 13.01
N GLU A 71 7.18 -8.41 14.12
CA GLU A 71 6.07 -7.61 14.66
C GLU A 71 5.69 -6.48 13.69
N THR A 72 6.67 -5.82 13.09
CA THR A 72 6.43 -4.75 12.10
C THR A 72 5.82 -5.30 10.82
N ALA A 73 6.28 -6.45 10.33
CA ALA A 73 5.66 -7.14 9.19
C ALA A 73 4.19 -7.46 9.48
N LYS A 74 3.90 -8.01 10.66
CA LYS A 74 2.52 -8.30 11.08
C LYS A 74 1.66 -7.04 11.17
N ALA A 75 2.18 -5.96 11.77
CA ALA A 75 1.46 -4.69 11.85
C ALA A 75 1.19 -4.09 10.46
N TYR A 76 2.15 -4.18 9.55
CA TYR A 76 1.99 -3.77 8.15
C TYR A 76 0.91 -4.59 7.42
N ILE A 77 0.92 -5.92 7.58
CA ILE A 77 -0.08 -6.82 6.99
C ILE A 77 -1.49 -6.45 7.48
N LEU A 78 -1.66 -6.25 8.79
CA LEU A 78 -2.95 -5.85 9.36
C LEU A 78 -3.39 -4.48 8.85
N TYR A 79 -2.45 -3.52 8.74
CA TYR A 79 -2.74 -2.19 8.19
C TYR A 79 -3.21 -2.25 6.73
N ARG A 80 -2.56 -3.05 5.87
CA ARG A 80 -2.97 -3.16 4.45
C ARG A 80 -4.36 -3.80 4.31
N GLU A 81 -4.67 -4.81 5.12
CA GLU A 81 -5.97 -5.49 5.07
C GLU A 81 -7.09 -4.54 5.51
N GLU A 82 -6.86 -3.77 6.58
CA GLU A 82 -7.79 -2.73 7.02
C GLU A 82 -7.99 -1.66 5.93
N ARG A 83 -6.92 -1.21 5.27
CA ARG A 83 -7.01 -0.27 4.15
C ARG A 83 -7.73 -0.85 2.93
N LYS A 84 -7.55 -2.14 2.64
CA LYS A 84 -8.26 -2.84 1.57
C LYS A 84 -9.76 -2.91 1.87
N LYS A 85 -10.13 -3.25 3.10
CA LYS A 85 -11.52 -3.24 3.57
C LYS A 85 -12.15 -1.86 3.46
N GLN A 86 -11.49 -0.82 3.96
CA GLN A 86 -11.96 0.57 3.88
C GLN A 86 -12.22 1.01 2.44
N ARG A 87 -11.30 0.72 1.51
CA ARG A 87 -11.50 1.03 0.08
C ARG A 87 -12.70 0.32 -0.52
N THR A 88 -12.90 -0.96 -0.19
CA THR A 88 -14.07 -1.73 -0.65
C THR A 88 -15.37 -1.15 -0.12
N GLU A 89 -15.41 -0.76 1.16
CA GLU A 89 -16.58 -0.13 1.77
C GLU A 89 -16.89 1.25 1.17
N GLU A 90 -15.86 2.07 0.92
CA GLU A 90 -16.02 3.38 0.26
C GLU A 90 -16.55 3.25 -1.17
N LEU A 91 -16.05 2.27 -1.93
CA LEU A 91 -16.53 1.98 -3.28
C LEU A 91 -18.00 1.53 -3.27
N SER A 92 -18.37 0.65 -2.34
CA SER A 92 -19.76 0.19 -2.16
C SER A 92 -20.70 1.35 -1.84
N LYS A 93 -20.33 2.20 -0.86
CA LYS A 93 -21.11 3.40 -0.51
C LYS A 93 -21.26 4.37 -1.68
N LYS A 94 -20.21 4.57 -2.48
CA LYS A 94 -20.28 5.40 -3.69
C LYS A 94 -21.24 4.81 -4.73
N HIS A 95 -21.24 3.50 -4.93
CA HIS A 95 -22.16 2.83 -5.85
C HIS A 95 -23.62 3.03 -5.43
N GLU A 96 -23.94 2.80 -4.16
CA GLU A 96 -25.29 2.99 -3.62
C GLU A 96 -25.77 4.45 -3.78
N GLN A 97 -24.89 5.43 -3.58
CA GLN A 97 -25.21 6.84 -3.78
C GLN A 97 -25.46 7.19 -5.25
N LEU A 98 -24.72 6.59 -6.18
CA LEU A 98 -24.91 6.79 -7.62
C LEU A 98 -26.25 6.20 -8.08
N GLU A 99 -26.60 5.00 -7.63
CA GLU A 99 -27.89 4.36 -7.94
C GLU A 99 -29.08 5.18 -7.42
N LYS A 100 -29.01 5.67 -6.16
CA LYS A 100 -30.04 6.54 -5.60
C LYS A 100 -30.21 7.84 -6.40
N LYS A 101 -29.10 8.46 -6.83
CA LYS A 101 -29.15 9.67 -7.68
C LYS A 101 -29.73 9.37 -9.07
N ALA A 102 -29.34 8.27 -9.71
CA ALA A 102 -29.85 7.88 -11.02
C ALA A 102 -31.38 7.64 -10.99
N PHE A 103 -31.88 7.02 -9.92
CA PHE A 103 -33.31 6.79 -9.71
C PHE A 103 -34.11 8.08 -9.46
N MET A 104 -33.51 9.08 -8.81
CA MET A 104 -34.15 10.39 -8.60
C MET A 104 -34.28 11.20 -9.90
N VAL A 105 -33.29 11.13 -10.80
CA VAL A 105 -33.32 11.86 -12.08
C VAL A 105 -34.39 11.30 -13.04
N THR A 106 -34.66 9.99 -12.99
CA THR A 106 -35.64 9.33 -13.86
C THR A 106 -37.09 9.52 -13.43
N LYS A 107 -37.36 9.94 -12.19
CA LYS A 107 -38.72 10.20 -11.68
C LYS A 107 -39.22 11.63 -11.89
N ASN A 108 -38.35 12.56 -12.31
CA ASN A 108 -38.69 13.98 -12.50
C ASN A 108 -38.98 14.36 -13.96
N ASN A 109 -39.29 13.40 -14.83
CA ASN A 109 -39.59 13.62 -16.25
C ASN A 109 -40.93 12.99 -16.64
#